data_AF-A0A2E0QWH2-F1
#
_entry.id   AF-A0A2E0QWH2-F1
#
_cell.length_a   1.000
_cell.length_b   1.000
_cell.length_c   1.000
_cell.angle_alpha   90.00
_cell.angle_beta   90.00
_cell.angle_gamma   90.00
#
_symmetry.space_group_name_H-M   'P 1'
#
loop_
_entity.id
_entity.type
_entity.pdbx_description
1 polymer ?
#
loop_
_entity_poly.entity_id
_entity_poly.type
_entity_poly.pdbx_seq_one_letter_code
_entity_poly.pdbx_strand_id
1 'polypeptide(L)'
;MHNNKLRFYGEIEGLIDLIREFGFSIVSIEENEGKHTLRTKKGGVLNWWPATKTVQCQGKEEAKEALRSKLSEILKKGGLNE
;
A
#
# COMPACT_ATOMS: atom_id res chain seq x y z
N MET A 1 -2.24 9.67 -18.51
CA MET A 1 -2.38 9.19 -17.12
C MET A 1 -1.08 8.51 -16.72
N HIS A 2 -0.29 9.11 -15.82
CA HIS A 2 0.99 8.54 -15.40
C HIS A 2 0.76 7.27 -14.57
N ASN A 3 0.99 6.11 -15.19
CA ASN A 3 0.84 4.81 -14.57
C ASN A 3 2.07 4.50 -13.70
N ASN A 4 2.29 5.29 -12.65
CA ASN A 4 3.39 5.05 -11.71
C ASN A 4 2.97 3.90 -10.78
N LYS A 5 3.34 2.67 -11.14
CA LYS A 5 3.08 1.48 -10.34
C LYS A 5 3.94 1.52 -9.08
N LEU A 6 3.31 1.57 -7.91
CA LEU A 6 4.01 1.48 -6.64
C LEU A 6 4.52 0.04 -6.45
N ARG A 7 5.74 -0.11 -5.94
CA ARG A 7 6.33 -1.40 -5.63
C ARG A 7 6.84 -1.44 -4.20
N PHE A 8 6.63 -2.56 -3.52
CA PHE A 8 7.11 -2.80 -2.17
C PHE A 8 7.80 -4.17 -2.12
N TYR A 9 9.08 -4.15 -1.75
CA TYR A 9 9.98 -5.31 -1.79
C TYR A 9 10.09 -6.06 -0.45
N GLY A 10 9.47 -5.58 0.61
CA GLY A 10 9.43 -6.24 1.92
C GLY A 10 8.38 -7.34 2.03
N GLU A 11 8.04 -7.67 3.26
CA GLU A 11 7.02 -8.66 3.64
C GLU A 11 5.72 -7.97 4.08
N ILE A 12 4.62 -8.73 4.12
CA ILE A 12 3.29 -8.18 4.46
C ILE A 12 3.30 -7.46 5.83
N GLU A 13 4.04 -7.97 6.80
CA GLU A 13 4.17 -7.37 8.14
C GLU A 13 4.80 -5.98 8.07
N GLY A 14 5.86 -5.80 7.28
CA GLY A 14 6.48 -4.50 7.07
C GLY A 14 5.54 -3.52 6.36
N LEU A 15 4.69 -4.01 5.45
CA LEU A 15 3.69 -3.16 4.79
C LEU A 15 2.57 -2.74 5.77
N ILE A 16 2.16 -3.63 6.67
CA ILE A 16 1.17 -3.35 7.73
C ILE A 16 1.73 -2.29 8.69
N ASP A 17 2.96 -2.48 9.16
CA ASP A 17 3.63 -1.57 10.09
C ASP A 17 3.74 -0.18 9.47
N LEU A 18 4.25 -0.11 8.25
CA LEU A 18 4.36 1.11 7.45
C LEU A 18 3.00 1.83 7.37
N ILE A 19 1.92 1.14 6.98
CA ILE A 19 0.58 1.76 6.90
C ILE A 19 0.11 2.29 8.27
N ARG A 20 0.39 1.57 9.37
CA ARG A 20 0.04 1.99 10.72
C ARG A 20 0.85 3.21 11.17
N GLU A 21 2.15 3.26 10.87
CA GLU A 21 3.03 4.40 11.17
C GLU A 21 2.52 5.71 10.54
N PHE A 22 1.88 5.64 9.36
CA PHE A 22 1.27 6.83 8.73
C PHE A 22 -0.12 7.20 9.28
N GLY A 23 -0.55 6.56 10.37
CA GLY A 23 -1.82 6.86 11.03
C GLY A 23 -3.05 6.28 10.32
N PHE A 24 -2.88 5.31 9.42
CA PHE A 24 -4.01 4.58 8.87
C PHE A 24 -4.36 3.39 9.77
N SER A 25 -5.58 3.39 10.30
CA SER A 25 -6.10 2.24 11.05
C SER A 25 -6.57 1.17 10.07
N ILE A 26 -5.89 0.01 10.06
CA ILE A 26 -6.31 -1.17 9.29
C ILE A 26 -7.43 -1.87 10.05
N VAL A 27 -8.55 -2.14 9.39
CA VAL A 27 -9.74 -2.81 9.95
C VAL A 27 -9.86 -4.27 9.52
N SER A 28 -9.25 -4.63 8.39
CA SER A 28 -9.24 -6.02 7.90
C SER A 28 -8.02 -6.24 7.02
N ILE A 29 -7.50 -7.47 7.07
CA ILE A 29 -6.43 -7.97 6.20
C ILE A 29 -6.93 -9.30 5.66
N GLU A 30 -7.04 -9.39 4.35
CA GLU A 30 -7.53 -10.57 3.64
C GLU A 30 -6.45 -11.03 2.66
N GLU A 31 -6.21 -12.34 2.57
CA GLU A 31 -5.38 -12.92 1.52
C GLU A 31 -6.28 -13.65 0.52
N ASN A 32 -6.19 -13.29 -0.77
CA ASN A 32 -6.93 -13.98 -1.83
C ASN A 32 -6.23 -13.79 -3.17
N GLU A 33 -6.35 -14.72 -4.11
CA GLU A 33 -5.79 -14.61 -5.47
C GLU A 33 -4.28 -14.22 -5.53
N GLY A 34 -3.48 -14.62 -4.53
CA GLY A 34 -2.07 -14.26 -4.46
C GLY A 34 -1.81 -12.76 -4.21
N LYS A 35 -2.77 -12.04 -3.61
CA LYS A 35 -2.61 -10.68 -3.06
C LYS A 35 -3.02 -10.64 -1.60
N HIS A 36 -2.40 -9.72 -0.87
CA HIS A 36 -2.88 -9.24 0.41
C HIS A 36 -3.69 -7.97 0.21
N THR A 37 -4.91 -7.95 0.74
CA THR A 37 -5.86 -6.84 0.68
C THR A 37 -6.01 -6.26 2.08
N LEU A 38 -5.56 -5.03 2.28
CA LEU A 38 -5.65 -4.32 3.54
C LEU A 38 -6.71 -3.23 3.41
N ARG A 39 -7.71 -3.27 4.29
CA ARG A 39 -8.77 -2.25 4.34
C ARG A 39 -8.53 -1.33 5.50
N THR A 40 -8.61 -0.04 5.26
CA THR A 40 -8.49 1.00 6.30
C THR A 40 -9.86 1.47 6.77
N LYS A 41 -9.94 1.97 8.01
CA LYS A 41 -11.18 2.50 8.60
C LYS A 41 -11.82 3.62 7.78
N LYS A 42 -11.00 4.42 7.08
CA LYS A 42 -11.45 5.52 6.21
C LYS A 42 -11.96 5.07 4.83
N GLY A 43 -11.97 3.76 4.55
CA GLY A 43 -12.45 3.21 3.29
C GLY A 43 -11.42 3.20 2.16
N GLY A 44 -10.14 3.38 2.49
CA GLY A 44 -9.03 3.11 1.57
C GLY A 44 -8.67 1.62 1.58
N VAL A 45 -8.41 1.07 0.41
CA VAL A 45 -8.05 -0.34 0.19
C VAL A 45 -6.67 -0.39 -0.43
N LEU A 46 -5.82 -1.27 0.09
CA LEU A 46 -4.49 -1.50 -0.44
C LEU A 46 -4.35 -2.96 -0.84
N ASN A 47 -4.13 -3.21 -2.12
CA ASN A 47 -3.82 -4.53 -2.64
C ASN A 47 -2.31 -4.62 -2.86
N TRP A 48 -1.67 -5.67 -2.35
CA TRP A 48 -0.27 -5.95 -2.57
C TRP A 48 -0.07 -7.37 -3.06
N TRP A 49 0.62 -7.52 -4.18
CA TRP A 49 0.97 -8.82 -4.75
C TRP A 49 2.43 -9.14 -4.40
N PRO A 50 2.70 -10.10 -3.48
CA PRO A 50 4.06 -10.44 -3.08
C PRO A 50 4.90 -11.00 -4.23
N ALA A 51 4.27 -11.66 -5.21
CA ALA A 51 4.94 -12.22 -6.38
C ALA A 51 5.51 -11.15 -7.34
N THR A 52 4.75 -10.07 -7.58
CA THR A 52 5.16 -9.00 -8.50
C THR A 52 5.66 -7.75 -7.78
N LYS A 53 5.65 -7.78 -6.44
CA LYS A 53 5.92 -6.64 -5.55
C LYS A 53 5.03 -5.43 -5.83
N THR A 54 3.90 -5.60 -6.54
CA THR A 54 3.04 -4.50 -6.97
C THR A 54 2.13 -4.07 -5.84
N VAL A 55 2.03 -2.77 -5.58
CA VAL A 55 1.08 -2.15 -4.66
C VAL A 55 0.06 -1.35 -5.48
N GLN A 56 -1.22 -1.54 -5.15
CA GLN A 56 -2.33 -0.81 -5.75
C GLN A 56 -3.21 -0.22 -4.65
N CYS A 57 -3.53 1.06 -4.77
CA CYS A 57 -4.43 1.76 -3.87
C CYS A 57 -5.81 1.94 -4.53
N GLN A 58 -6.87 1.56 -3.82
CA GLN A 58 -8.27 1.60 -4.24
C GLN A 58 -9.14 2.16 -3.10
N GLY A 59 -10.46 2.23 -3.31
CA GLY A 59 -11.42 2.72 -2.32
C GLY A 59 -11.81 4.18 -2.53
N LYS A 60 -12.30 4.84 -1.46
CA LYS A 60 -12.75 6.24 -1.49
C LYS A 60 -11.61 7.16 -1.95
N GLU A 61 -11.92 8.16 -2.77
CA GLU A 61 -10.93 9.03 -3.42
C GLU A 61 -9.95 9.65 -2.42
N GLU A 62 -10.45 10.31 -1.37
CA GLU A 62 -9.62 10.92 -0.32
C GLU A 62 -8.66 9.91 0.35
N ALA A 63 -9.17 8.73 0.73
CA ALA A 63 -8.37 7.71 1.39
C ALA A 63 -7.35 7.05 0.42
N LYS A 64 -7.75 6.83 -0.83
CA LYS A 64 -6.89 6.31 -1.90
C LYS A 64 -5.76 7.28 -2.21
N GLU A 65 -6.05 8.57 -2.34
CA GLU A 65 -5.05 9.60 -2.62
C GLU A 65 -4.09 9.77 -1.44
N ALA A 66 -4.60 9.76 -0.20
CA ALA A 66 -3.77 9.80 0.99
C ALA A 66 -2.80 8.59 1.06
N LEU A 67 -3.31 7.37 0.85
CA LEU A 67 -2.49 6.16 0.78
C LEU A 67 -1.45 6.24 -0.32
N ARG A 68 -1.89 6.57 -1.55
CA ARG A 68 -1.00 6.65 -2.71
C ARG A 68 0.07 7.71 -2.53
N SER A 69 -0.27 8.88 -1.99
CA SER A 69 0.67 9.97 -1.74
C SER A 69 1.76 9.52 -0.77
N LYS A 70 1.37 9.04 0.42
CA LYS A 70 2.32 8.57 1.44
C LYS A 70 3.20 7.43 0.93
N LEU A 71 2.58 6.39 0.37
CA LEU A 71 3.33 5.25 -0.18
C LEU A 71 4.23 5.67 -1.33
N SER A 72 3.83 6.60 -2.19
CA SER A 72 4.71 7.11 -3.24
C SER A 72 5.91 7.85 -2.69
N GLU A 73 5.80 8.58 -1.58
CA GLU A 73 6.95 9.27 -0.98
C GLU A 73 7.96 8.26 -0.41
N ILE A 74 7.47 7.24 0.29
CA ILE A 74 8.31 6.28 1.00
C ILE A 74 8.94 5.27 0.04
N LEU A 75 8.14 4.71 -0.87
CA LEU A 75 8.60 3.70 -1.82
C LEU A 75 9.53 4.29 -2.89
N LYS A 76 9.46 5.60 -3.15
CA LYS A 76 10.47 6.30 -3.95
C LYS A 76 11.77 6.53 -3.19
N LYS A 77 11.71 6.87 -1.90
CA LYS A 77 12.91 7.00 -1.05
C LYS A 77 13.64 5.66 -0.87
N GLY A 78 12.92 4.54 -0.82
CA GLY A 78 13.50 3.20 -0.73
C GLY A 78 14.13 2.66 -2.04
N GLY A 79 14.00 3.38 -3.16
CA GLY A 79 14.66 3.06 -4.44
C GLY A 79 15.85 3.97 -4.77
N LEU A 80 16.29 4.81 -3.83
CA LEU A 80 17.34 5.81 -3.99
C LEU A 80 18.46 5.63 -2.95
N ASN A 81 18.87 4.40 -2.69
CA ASN A 81 20.20 4.14 -2.12
C ASN A 81 20.90 3.11 -3.01
N GLU A 82 21.73 3.70 -3.88
CA GLU A 82 23.04 3.24 -4.40
C GLU A 82 23.19 1.81 -4.93
#